data_AF-A0A7V3CVI7-F1
#
_entry.id   AF-A0A7V3CVI7-F1
#
_cell.length_a   1.000
_cell.length_b   1.000
_cell.length_c   1.000
_cell.angle_alpha   90.00
_cell.angle_beta   90.00
_cell.angle_gamma   90.00
#
_symmetry.space_group_name_H-M   'P 1'
#
loop_
_entity.id
_entity.type
_entity.pdbx_description
1 polymer ?
#
loop_
_entity_poly.entity_id
_entity_poly.type
_entity_poly.pdbx_seq_one_letter_code
_entity_poly.pdbx_strand_id
1 'polypeptide(L)'
;MTFLNPAVLIGLLATSIPVVLHLLNLRKLKQVEFSTLIFLKELQKTKIRRIKLKQLLLLLIRILIIIFLVLAFSRPTLKEATFGTNSTAKTSAVIIIDNTFSMSLVTEKGSLLNRSKVIAKNLLSNLKEGDDVSIISVGNLNQKKFLPTTNLSEAQKQIDDIEISEISFTTNQALIEAAKIFYQSKNFNKEIFLLTDCQKSRLFNSEEELSNFGKIFSNNTRLFMIDLSNDGFANLGIEDFLPENQIFELGKEISFTATIKNYSSDNSSNNVISLFVNGKRNAQKNISLNGSETKNVNLETTLQDTGLVKFSVELED
;
A
#
# COMPACT_ATOMS: atom_id res chain seq x y z
N MET A 1 -3.27 10.14 21.10
CA MET A 1 -4.57 9.45 21.05
C MET A 1 -5.56 10.34 20.35
N THR A 2 -6.18 9.85 19.28
CA THR A 2 -7.21 10.56 18.53
C THR A 2 -8.54 9.87 18.82
N PHE A 3 -9.61 10.64 18.97
CA PHE A 3 -10.95 10.10 19.16
C PHE A 3 -11.74 10.33 17.87
N LEU A 4 -12.38 9.28 17.35
CA LEU A 4 -13.17 9.39 16.12
C LEU A 4 -14.42 10.26 16.33
N ASN A 5 -14.95 10.29 17.56
CA ASN A 5 -16.11 11.11 17.91
C ASN A 5 -15.88 11.81 19.28
N PRO A 6 -15.26 13.00 19.28
CA PRO A 6 -14.90 13.69 20.52
C PRO A 6 -16.12 14.23 21.29
N ALA A 7 -17.28 14.41 20.64
CA ALA A 7 -18.50 14.90 21.29
C ALA A 7 -19.03 13.93 22.35
N VAL A 8 -18.76 12.63 22.20
CA VAL A 8 -19.19 11.57 23.12
C VAL A 8 -18.51 11.68 24.50
N LEU A 9 -17.35 12.34 24.60
CA LEU A 9 -16.66 12.56 25.88
C LEU A 9 -17.48 13.40 26.87
N ILE A 10 -18.41 14.23 26.40
CA ILE A 10 -19.35 14.99 27.26
C ILE A 10 -20.18 14.02 28.13
N GLY A 11 -20.41 12.79 27.65
CA GLY A 11 -21.06 11.72 28.40
C GLY A 11 -20.36 11.33 29.72
N LEU A 12 -19.07 11.68 29.91
CA LEU A 12 -18.38 11.49 31.19
C LEU A 12 -19.02 12.31 32.32
N LEU A 13 -19.73 13.40 32.01
CA LEU A 13 -20.48 14.15 33.03
C LEU A 13 -21.55 13.29 33.71
N ALA A 14 -22.10 12.28 33.01
CA ALA A 14 -23.08 11.34 33.58
C ALA A 14 -22.48 10.48 34.72
N THR A 15 -21.16 10.32 34.79
CA THR A 15 -20.47 9.66 35.91
C THR A 15 -20.65 10.42 37.23
N SER A 16 -20.98 11.71 37.18
CA SER A 16 -21.29 12.50 38.38
C SER A 16 -22.62 12.09 39.03
N ILE A 17 -23.55 11.48 38.28
CA ILE A 17 -24.89 11.12 38.78
C ILE A 17 -24.82 10.09 39.93
N PRO A 18 -24.13 8.93 39.81
CA PRO A 18 -23.96 8.00 40.93
C PRO A 18 -23.24 8.61 42.14
N VAL A 19 -22.28 9.51 41.91
CA VAL A 19 -21.50 10.16 42.97
C VAL A 19 -22.39 11.12 43.77
N VAL A 20 -23.16 11.97 43.08
CA VAL A 20 -24.10 12.91 43.72
C VAL A 20 -25.19 12.15 44.47
N LEU A 21 -25.77 11.10 43.88
CA LEU A 21 -26.77 10.27 44.56
C LEU A 21 -26.20 9.56 45.80
N HIS A 22 -24.94 9.12 45.76
CA HIS A 22 -24.27 8.55 46.93
C HIS A 22 -24.10 9.59 48.03
N LEU A 23 -23.67 10.81 47.69
CA LEU A 23 -23.51 11.91 48.64
C LEU A 23 -24.84 12.36 49.26
N LEU A 24 -25.92 12.40 48.48
CA LEU A 24 -27.26 12.76 48.97
C LEU A 24 -27.84 11.68 49.89
N ASN A 25 -27.54 10.41 49.64
CA ASN A 25 -27.97 9.29 50.48
C ASN A 25 -27.18 9.16 51.81
N LEU A 26 -26.16 10.01 52.03
CA LEU A 26 -25.47 10.13 53.32
C LEU A 26 -26.22 11.01 54.33
N ARG A 27 -27.35 11.63 53.94
CA ARG A 27 -28.19 12.38 54.88
C ARG A 27 -28.80 11.41 55.91
N LYS A 28 -28.28 11.50 57.14
CA LYS A 28 -28.64 10.62 58.27
C LYS A 28 -30.14 10.70 58.58
N LEU A 29 -30.79 9.54 58.62
CA LEU A 29 -32.07 9.37 59.30
C LEU A 29 -31.89 9.66 60.80
N LYS A 30 -32.81 10.45 61.36
CA LYS A 30 -32.84 10.87 62.77
C LYS A 30 -32.86 9.61 63.65
N GLN A 31 -31.81 9.40 64.44
CA GLN A 31 -31.74 8.26 65.35
C GLN A 31 -32.58 8.56 66.60
N VAL A 32 -33.57 7.72 66.89
CA VAL A 32 -34.29 7.72 68.17
C VAL A 32 -33.60 6.71 69.07
N GLU A 33 -33.10 7.15 70.22
CA GLU A 33 -32.39 6.27 71.16
C GLU A 33 -33.39 5.49 72.02
N PHE A 34 -33.40 4.17 71.89
CA PHE A 34 -34.15 3.25 72.74
C PHE A 34 -33.20 2.57 73.73
N SER A 35 -33.52 2.62 75.02
CA SER A 35 -32.60 2.33 76.14
C SER A 35 -32.09 0.87 76.22
N THR A 36 -32.74 -0.09 75.56
CA THR A 36 -32.45 -1.53 75.71
C THR A 36 -31.37 -2.06 74.75
N LEU A 37 -30.81 -1.23 73.86
CA LEU A 37 -29.98 -1.66 72.73
C LEU A 37 -28.47 -1.40 72.87
N ILE A 38 -28.00 -0.93 74.03
CA ILE A 38 -26.60 -0.56 74.25
C ILE A 38 -25.67 -1.77 74.09
N PHE A 39 -26.08 -2.96 74.56
CA PHE A 39 -25.30 -4.20 74.48
C PHE A 39 -25.21 -4.80 73.05
N LEU A 40 -26.20 -4.51 72.19
CA LEU A 40 -26.21 -4.95 70.77
C LEU A 40 -25.36 -4.07 69.85
N LYS A 41 -25.04 -2.84 70.27
CA LYS A 41 -24.29 -1.84 69.49
C LYS A 41 -22.81 -2.21 69.34
N GLU A 42 -22.25 -2.97 70.30
CA GLU A 42 -20.84 -3.38 70.30
C GLU A 42 -20.52 -4.49 69.28
N LEU A 43 -21.46 -5.41 69.03
CA LEU A 43 -21.34 -6.46 68.01
C LEU A 43 -21.55 -5.97 66.57
N GLN A 44 -22.10 -4.77 66.37
CA GLN A 44 -22.38 -4.22 65.03
C GLN A 44 -21.20 -3.44 64.40
N LYS A 45 -20.21 -3.02 65.18
CA LYS A 45 -19.08 -2.20 64.67
C LYS A 45 -18.30 -2.90 63.54
N THR A 46 -18.16 -4.23 63.58
CA THR A 46 -17.45 -5.01 62.53
C THR A 46 -18.27 -5.19 61.26
N LYS A 47 -19.60 -5.39 61.35
CA LYS A 47 -20.50 -5.47 60.18
C LYS A 47 -20.58 -4.13 59.42
N ILE A 48 -20.57 -3.00 60.12
CA ILE A 48 -20.66 -1.67 59.51
C ILE A 48 -19.46 -1.38 58.59
N ARG A 49 -18.25 -1.81 58.95
CA ARG A 49 -17.05 -1.59 58.12
C ARG A 49 -17.11 -2.38 56.79
N ARG A 50 -17.58 -3.63 56.82
CA ARG A 50 -17.76 -4.44 55.60
C ARG A 50 -18.85 -3.88 54.69
N ILE A 51 -19.94 -3.35 55.25
CA ILE A 51 -21.02 -2.73 54.48
C ILE A 51 -20.52 -1.45 53.78
N LYS A 52 -19.76 -0.60 54.47
CA LYS A 52 -19.16 0.60 53.86
C LYS A 52 -18.18 0.28 52.73
N LEU A 53 -17.35 -0.75 52.90
CA LEU A 53 -16.42 -1.22 51.85
C LEU A 53 -17.18 -1.74 50.62
N LYS A 54 -18.23 -2.53 50.82
CA LYS A 54 -19.08 -3.00 49.71
C LYS A 54 -19.79 -1.84 48.99
N GLN A 55 -20.27 -0.84 49.73
CA GLN A 55 -20.90 0.35 49.15
C GLN A 55 -19.92 1.17 48.30
N LEU A 56 -18.68 1.35 48.77
CA LEU A 56 -17.63 2.03 48.01
C LEU A 56 -17.26 1.26 46.73
N LEU A 57 -17.14 -0.07 46.83
CA LEU A 57 -16.84 -0.92 45.68
C LEU A 57 -17.98 -0.90 44.64
N LEU A 58 -19.24 -0.94 45.10
CA LEU A 58 -20.42 -0.84 44.24
C LEU A 58 -20.51 0.52 43.54
N LEU A 59 -20.16 1.61 44.24
CA LEU A 59 -20.08 2.95 43.65
C LEU A 59 -19.01 3.00 42.55
N LEU A 60 -17.82 2.46 42.84
CA LEU A 60 -16.71 2.42 41.90
C LEU A 60 -17.04 1.61 40.64
N ILE A 61 -17.71 0.46 40.79
CA ILE A 61 -18.18 -0.35 39.64
C ILE A 61 -19.20 0.43 38.80
N ARG A 62 -20.17 1.12 39.41
CA ARG A 62 -21.16 1.93 38.67
C ARG A 62 -20.50 3.04 37.86
N ILE A 63 -19.49 3.69 38.42
CA ILE A 63 -18.69 4.71 37.74
C ILE A 63 -17.91 4.10 36.57
N LEU A 64 -17.24 2.95 36.78
CA LEU A 64 -16.49 2.27 35.74
C LEU A 64 -17.36 1.82 34.56
N ILE A 65 -18.58 1.35 34.82
CA ILE A 65 -19.52 0.96 33.76
C ILE A 65 -19.82 2.14 32.83
N ILE A 66 -20.10 3.32 33.38
CA ILE A 66 -20.39 4.52 32.59
C ILE A 66 -19.14 4.95 31.79
N ILE A 67 -17.96 4.93 32.43
CA ILE A 67 -16.69 5.24 31.76
C ILE A 67 -16.42 4.30 30.59
N PHE A 68 -16.58 2.98 30.78
CA PHE A 68 -16.36 2.01 29.71
C PHE A 68 -17.39 2.11 28.60
N LEU A 69 -18.64 2.43 28.92
CA LEU A 69 -19.67 2.70 27.92
C LEU A 69 -19.28 3.90 27.04
N VAL A 70 -18.88 5.01 27.66
CA VAL A 70 -18.46 6.23 26.95
C VAL A 70 -17.21 5.96 26.12
N LEU A 71 -16.23 5.22 26.63
CA LEU A 71 -15.04 4.83 25.88
C LEU A 71 -15.36 3.91 24.69
N ALA A 72 -16.28 2.96 24.85
CA ALA A 72 -16.71 2.08 23.77
C ALA A 72 -17.34 2.86 22.60
N PHE A 73 -18.18 3.86 22.91
CA PHE A 73 -18.79 4.72 21.89
C PHE A 73 -17.85 5.80 21.34
N SER A 74 -16.91 6.29 22.15
CA SER A 74 -15.91 7.27 21.74
C SER A 74 -14.86 6.67 20.78
N ARG A 75 -14.77 5.32 20.69
CA ARG A 75 -13.82 4.57 19.86
C ARG A 75 -12.43 5.21 19.87
N PRO A 76 -11.70 5.18 21.00
CA PRO A 76 -10.35 5.71 21.05
C PRO A 76 -9.51 4.97 20.02
N THR A 77 -9.02 5.69 19.01
CA THR A 77 -8.01 5.14 18.13
C THR A 77 -6.67 5.33 18.82
N LEU A 78 -6.18 4.23 19.36
CA LEU A 78 -4.76 4.06 19.57
C LEU A 78 -4.16 4.10 18.16
N LYS A 79 -3.61 5.25 17.72
CA LYS A 79 -2.54 5.18 16.72
C LYS A 79 -1.59 4.12 17.24
N GLU A 80 -1.21 3.16 16.41
CA GLU A 80 -0.36 2.00 16.72
C GLU A 80 0.90 2.42 17.49
N ALA A 81 0.74 2.72 18.77
CA ALA A 81 1.79 2.83 19.74
C ALA A 81 1.71 1.46 20.40
N THR A 82 2.41 0.54 19.76
CA THR A 82 2.73 -0.79 20.26
C THR A 82 2.96 -0.72 21.76
N PHE A 83 1.99 -1.22 22.54
CA PHE A 83 2.17 -1.49 23.97
C PHE A 83 3.04 -2.75 24.08
N GLY A 84 4.31 -2.54 23.75
CA GLY A 84 5.32 -3.55 23.51
C GLY A 84 6.52 -2.83 22.91
N THR A 85 7.50 -2.54 23.77
CA THR A 85 8.80 -1.94 23.45
C THR A 85 8.76 -0.57 22.76
N ASN A 86 8.76 0.50 23.56
CA ASN A 86 9.54 1.71 23.24
C ASN A 86 11.04 1.40 23.28
N SER A 87 11.46 0.36 22.57
CA SER A 87 12.85 0.20 22.22
C SER A 87 13.04 1.08 21.01
N THR A 88 13.89 2.08 21.14
CA THR A 88 14.82 2.58 20.12
C THR A 88 15.62 1.43 19.51
N ALA A 89 14.94 0.36 19.08
CA ALA A 89 15.51 -0.75 18.36
C ALA A 89 15.72 -0.25 16.95
N LYS A 90 16.99 -0.18 16.57
CA LYS A 90 17.43 0.19 15.24
C LYS A 90 16.74 -0.69 14.21
N THR A 91 16.42 -0.09 13.08
CA THR A 91 15.75 -0.73 11.96
C THR A 91 16.70 -0.90 10.80
N SER A 92 16.67 -2.07 10.18
CA SER A 92 17.20 -2.28 8.84
C SER A 92 16.06 -2.22 7.84
N ALA A 93 16.09 -1.21 6.98
CA ALA A 93 15.11 -1.01 5.93
C ALA A 93 15.68 -1.49 4.57
N VAL A 94 14.86 -2.14 3.76
CA VAL A 94 15.16 -2.39 2.35
C VAL A 94 14.06 -1.76 1.52
N ILE A 95 14.42 -0.80 0.68
CA ILE A 95 13.49 -0.16 -0.25
C ILE A 95 13.73 -0.78 -1.63
N ILE A 96 12.75 -1.55 -2.09
CA ILE A 96 12.70 -2.16 -3.41
C ILE A 96 11.87 -1.24 -4.31
N ILE A 97 12.52 -0.71 -5.35
CA ILE A 97 11.90 0.11 -6.38
C ILE A 97 11.80 -0.73 -7.64
N ASP A 98 10.57 -0.96 -8.09
CA ASP A 98 10.31 -1.44 -9.43
C ASP A 98 10.70 -0.34 -10.43
N ASN A 99 11.63 -0.67 -11.31
CA ASN A 99 12.07 0.18 -12.41
C ASN A 99 11.96 -0.56 -13.76
N THR A 100 11.08 -1.54 -13.85
CA THR A 100 10.79 -2.22 -15.12
C THR A 100 10.05 -1.29 -16.08
N PHE A 101 9.98 -1.69 -17.36
CA PHE A 101 9.40 -0.85 -18.41
C PHE A 101 7.98 -0.35 -18.11
N SER A 102 7.14 -1.13 -17.42
CA SER A 102 5.77 -0.70 -17.07
C SER A 102 5.74 0.52 -16.15
N MET A 103 6.79 0.75 -15.37
CA MET A 103 6.93 1.91 -14.49
C MET A 103 7.22 3.21 -15.27
N SER A 104 7.43 3.13 -16.59
CA SER A 104 7.54 4.29 -17.48
C SER A 104 6.18 4.97 -17.74
N LEU A 105 5.06 4.28 -17.45
CA LEU A 105 3.72 4.81 -17.63
C LEU A 105 3.58 6.21 -16.99
N VAL A 106 3.16 7.18 -17.81
CA VAL A 106 2.95 8.57 -17.40
C VAL A 106 1.49 8.78 -17.06
N THR A 107 1.24 9.27 -15.85
CA THR A 107 -0.09 9.67 -15.38
C THR A 107 -0.14 11.19 -15.18
N GLU A 108 -1.30 11.75 -14.85
CA GLU A 108 -1.42 13.17 -14.47
C GLU A 108 -0.47 13.58 -13.32
N LYS A 109 -0.07 12.62 -12.48
CA LYS A 109 0.83 12.80 -11.33
C LYS A 109 2.31 12.56 -11.69
N GLY A 110 2.64 12.44 -12.98
CA GLY A 110 3.95 12.05 -13.49
C GLY A 110 4.09 10.54 -13.71
N SER A 111 5.30 10.10 -14.08
CA SER A 111 5.57 8.67 -14.27
C SER A 111 5.52 7.88 -12.97
N LEU A 112 5.15 6.59 -13.06
CA LEU A 112 5.10 5.71 -11.89
C LEU A 112 6.48 5.60 -11.21
N LEU A 113 7.57 5.55 -11.99
CA LEU A 113 8.94 5.56 -11.45
C LEU A 113 9.25 6.86 -10.68
N ASN A 114 8.87 8.03 -11.19
CA ASN A 114 9.13 9.28 -10.48
C ASN A 114 8.34 9.34 -9.16
N ARG A 115 7.11 8.82 -9.16
CA ARG A 115 6.30 8.70 -7.93
C ARG A 115 6.91 7.73 -6.94
N SER A 116 7.41 6.58 -7.39
CA SER A 116 8.09 5.62 -6.52
C SER A 116 9.34 6.23 -5.88
N LYS A 117 10.15 6.99 -6.64
CA LYS A 117 11.30 7.74 -6.11
C LYS A 117 10.89 8.76 -5.04
N VAL A 118 9.81 9.52 -5.25
CA VAL A 118 9.31 10.48 -4.26
C VAL A 118 8.88 9.78 -2.97
N ILE A 119 8.14 8.67 -3.07
CA ILE A 119 7.73 7.90 -1.90
C ILE A 119 8.95 7.30 -1.18
N ALA A 120 9.91 6.76 -1.92
CA ALA A 120 11.16 6.23 -1.36
C ALA A 120 11.94 7.30 -0.58
N LYS A 121 12.04 8.52 -1.12
CA LYS A 121 12.68 9.66 -0.42
C LYS A 121 11.93 10.06 0.85
N ASN A 122 10.60 10.03 0.83
CA ASN A 122 9.79 10.28 2.03
C ASN A 122 10.02 9.19 3.08
N LEU A 123 10.15 7.92 2.68
CA LEU A 123 10.49 6.83 3.59
C LEU A 123 11.88 7.03 4.22
N LEU A 124 12.88 7.45 3.42
CA LEU A 124 14.22 7.78 3.94
C LEU A 124 14.19 8.88 5.00
N SER A 125 13.31 9.88 4.87
CA SER A 125 13.20 10.98 5.83
C SER A 125 12.68 10.55 7.22
N ASN A 126 12.08 9.37 7.33
CA ASN A 126 11.58 8.82 8.58
C ASN A 126 12.61 7.97 9.34
N LEU A 127 13.74 7.64 8.70
CA LEU A 127 14.82 6.87 9.31
C LEU A 127 15.58 7.71 10.34
N LYS A 128 16.00 7.07 11.44
CA LYS A 128 16.69 7.71 12.56
C LYS A 128 18.16 7.33 12.57
N GLU A 129 18.92 8.02 13.42
CA GLU A 129 20.32 7.71 13.64
C GLU A 129 20.51 6.28 14.14
N GLY A 130 21.33 5.50 13.44
CA GLY A 130 21.57 4.09 13.71
C GLY A 130 20.70 3.12 12.92
N ASP A 131 19.69 3.60 12.19
CA ASP A 131 19.02 2.81 11.17
C ASP A 131 19.93 2.68 9.94
N ASP A 132 19.83 1.55 9.24
CA ASP A 132 20.48 1.35 7.95
C ASP A 132 19.43 1.06 6.87
N VAL A 133 19.79 1.40 5.63
CA VAL A 133 18.93 1.22 4.48
C VAL A 133 19.69 0.67 3.29
N SER A 134 19.06 -0.24 2.55
CA SER A 134 19.52 -0.68 1.24
C SER A 134 18.48 -0.35 0.18
N ILE A 135 18.93 0.16 -0.96
CA ILE A 135 18.07 0.44 -2.12
C ILE A 135 18.27 -0.67 -3.15
N ILE A 136 17.19 -1.33 -3.56
CA ILE A 136 17.19 -2.38 -4.58
C ILE A 136 16.34 -1.90 -5.76
N SER A 137 16.92 -1.92 -6.96
CA SER A 137 16.20 -1.71 -8.22
C SER A 137 15.96 -3.05 -8.90
N VAL A 138 14.71 -3.38 -9.21
CA VAL A 138 14.32 -4.70 -9.76
C VAL A 138 15.01 -5.01 -11.09
N GLY A 139 15.16 -4.04 -11.99
CA GLY A 139 15.75 -4.22 -13.31
C GLY A 139 17.26 -4.53 -13.34
N ASN A 140 17.98 -4.30 -12.23
CA ASN A 140 19.45 -4.38 -12.19
C ASN A 140 19.97 -5.38 -11.15
N LEU A 141 19.17 -6.37 -10.75
CA LEU A 141 19.52 -7.32 -9.68
C LEU A 141 20.86 -8.05 -9.90
N ASN A 142 21.23 -8.35 -11.15
CA ASN A 142 22.46 -9.08 -11.47
C ASN A 142 23.70 -8.18 -11.69
N GLN A 143 23.52 -6.86 -11.75
CA GLN A 143 24.59 -5.93 -12.13
C GLN A 143 25.23 -5.22 -10.94
N LYS A 144 24.53 -5.15 -9.81
CA LYS A 144 24.93 -4.33 -8.67
C LYS A 144 24.81 -5.11 -7.36
N LYS A 145 25.80 -4.96 -6.48
CA LYS A 145 25.71 -5.43 -5.11
C LYS A 145 24.96 -4.40 -4.28
N PHE A 146 23.89 -4.82 -3.63
CA PHE A 146 23.10 -3.97 -2.74
C PHE A 146 23.67 -4.04 -1.33
N LEU A 147 24.19 -2.91 -0.84
CA LEU A 147 24.84 -2.80 0.46
C LEU A 147 24.03 -1.86 1.36
N PRO A 148 23.87 -2.19 2.65
CA PRO A 148 23.25 -1.28 3.61
C PRO A 148 24.14 -0.07 3.85
N THR A 149 23.55 1.11 3.90
CA THR A 149 24.21 2.36 4.25
C THR A 149 23.43 3.06 5.36
N THR A 150 24.15 3.73 6.25
CA THR A 150 23.58 4.66 7.23
C THR A 150 23.61 6.10 6.71
N ASN A 151 24.26 6.34 5.56
CA ASN A 151 24.33 7.65 4.93
C ASN A 151 23.09 7.89 4.06
N LEU A 152 22.12 8.64 4.60
CA LEU A 152 20.87 8.94 3.90
C LEU A 152 21.08 9.74 2.60
N SER A 153 22.14 10.56 2.51
CA SER A 153 22.45 11.31 1.29
C SER A 153 22.94 10.38 0.18
N GLU A 154 23.72 9.34 0.52
CA GLU A 154 24.11 8.30 -0.43
C GLU A 154 22.89 7.50 -0.91
N ALA A 155 22.01 7.10 0.01
CA ALA A 155 20.77 6.40 -0.34
C ALA A 155 19.85 7.25 -1.24
N GLN A 156 19.73 8.56 -0.97
CA GLN A 156 18.98 9.49 -1.83
C GLN A 156 19.57 9.55 -3.24
N LYS A 157 20.90 9.66 -3.36
CA LYS A 157 21.57 9.63 -4.66
C LYS A 157 21.33 8.31 -5.40
N GLN A 158 21.42 7.18 -4.69
CA GLN A 158 21.11 5.87 -5.29
C GLN A 158 19.68 5.81 -5.85
N ILE A 159 18.70 6.42 -5.19
CA ILE A 159 17.32 6.51 -5.69
C ILE A 159 17.23 7.41 -6.92
N ASP A 160 17.93 8.55 -6.90
CA ASP A 160 17.92 9.50 -8.01
C ASP A 160 18.50 8.90 -9.29
N ASP A 161 19.57 8.13 -9.16
CA ASP A 161 20.27 7.46 -10.26
C ASP A 161 19.49 6.26 -10.86
N ILE A 162 18.32 5.87 -10.31
CA ILE A 162 17.52 4.76 -10.86
C ILE A 162 16.85 5.18 -12.17
N GLU A 163 17.16 4.52 -13.26
CA GLU A 163 16.49 4.70 -14.55
C GLU A 163 15.59 3.52 -14.87
N ILE A 164 14.71 3.70 -15.87
CA ILE A 164 13.91 2.59 -16.40
C ILE A 164 14.86 1.55 -16.99
N SER A 165 14.63 0.30 -16.61
CA SER A 165 15.33 -0.87 -17.13
C SER A 165 14.50 -1.57 -18.17
N GLU A 166 15.13 -1.86 -19.30
CA GLU A 166 14.60 -2.74 -20.35
C GLU A 166 14.67 -4.23 -19.94
N ILE A 167 15.52 -4.56 -18.95
CA ILE A 167 15.67 -5.91 -18.41
C ILE A 167 14.66 -6.13 -17.29
N SER A 168 14.10 -7.33 -17.28
CA SER A 168 12.95 -7.71 -16.46
C SER A 168 13.26 -8.86 -15.50
N PHE A 169 13.49 -8.58 -14.21
CA PHE A 169 13.54 -9.56 -13.12
C PHE A 169 12.28 -9.56 -12.24
N THR A 170 11.95 -10.70 -11.61
CA THR A 170 10.75 -10.75 -10.76
C THR A 170 10.94 -10.04 -9.44
N THR A 171 9.84 -9.52 -8.90
CA THR A 171 9.83 -8.90 -7.58
C THR A 171 10.22 -9.89 -6.48
N ASN A 172 9.90 -11.17 -6.65
CA ASN A 172 10.38 -12.25 -5.77
C ASN A 172 11.91 -12.33 -5.70
N GLN A 173 12.63 -12.20 -6.83
CA GLN A 173 14.09 -12.20 -6.83
C GLN A 173 14.65 -11.01 -6.03
N ALA A 174 14.04 -9.82 -6.15
CA ALA A 174 14.42 -8.67 -5.34
C ALA A 174 14.18 -8.89 -3.84
N LEU A 175 13.10 -9.61 -3.49
CA LEU A 175 12.81 -9.99 -2.10
C LEU A 175 13.82 -11.00 -1.56
N ILE A 176 14.30 -11.95 -2.39
CA ILE A 176 15.38 -12.87 -2.01
C ILE A 176 16.67 -12.08 -1.71
N GLU A 177 17.01 -11.07 -2.50
CA GLU A 177 18.15 -10.18 -2.22
C GLU A 177 17.95 -9.39 -0.91
N ALA A 178 16.74 -8.89 -0.64
CA ALA A 178 16.42 -8.25 0.62
C ALA A 178 16.65 -9.18 1.82
N ALA A 179 16.28 -10.47 1.69
CA ALA A 179 16.52 -11.47 2.73
C ALA A 179 18.02 -11.70 3.00
N LYS A 180 18.84 -11.73 1.95
CA LYS A 180 20.31 -11.86 2.08
C LYS A 180 20.91 -10.69 2.85
N ILE A 181 20.44 -9.47 2.59
CA ILE A 181 20.85 -8.26 3.34
C ILE A 181 20.46 -8.40 4.81
N PHE A 182 19.24 -8.82 5.09
CA PHE A 182 18.75 -9.00 6.46
C PHE A 182 19.43 -10.13 7.24
N TYR A 183 19.94 -11.16 6.57
CA TYR A 183 20.74 -12.19 7.22
C TYR A 183 22.05 -11.61 7.81
N GLN A 184 22.60 -10.57 7.17
CA GLN A 184 23.83 -9.91 7.60
C GLN A 184 23.58 -8.75 8.58
N SER A 185 22.33 -8.27 8.67
CA SER A 185 21.95 -7.17 9.56
C SER A 185 21.99 -7.57 11.04
N LYS A 186 22.42 -6.61 11.87
CA LYS A 186 22.45 -6.71 13.34
C LYS A 186 21.22 -6.08 14.00
N ASN A 187 20.40 -5.38 13.23
CA ASN A 187 19.25 -4.63 13.74
C ASN A 187 18.07 -5.58 14.00
N PHE A 188 17.31 -5.28 15.05
CA PHE A 188 16.21 -6.14 15.48
C PHE A 188 14.97 -5.97 14.59
N ASN A 189 14.69 -4.74 14.16
CA ASN A 189 13.56 -4.45 13.27
C ASN A 189 14.01 -4.59 11.81
N LYS A 190 13.23 -5.30 11.01
CA LYS A 190 13.50 -5.54 9.58
C LYS A 190 12.27 -5.17 8.78
N GLU A 191 12.40 -4.19 7.89
CA GLU A 191 11.27 -3.64 7.13
C GLU A 191 11.60 -3.60 5.64
N ILE A 192 10.73 -4.18 4.83
CA ILE A 192 10.82 -4.15 3.37
C ILE A 192 9.71 -3.25 2.85
N PHE A 193 10.09 -2.26 2.05
CA PHE A 193 9.16 -1.42 1.31
C PHE A 193 9.27 -1.77 -0.16
N LEU A 194 8.20 -2.29 -0.75
CA LEU A 194 8.13 -2.65 -2.15
C LEU A 194 7.24 -1.66 -2.89
N LEU A 195 7.83 -0.89 -3.79
CA LEU A 195 7.16 0.12 -4.62
C LEU A 195 7.02 -0.45 -6.04
N THR A 196 5.81 -0.79 -6.47
CA THR A 196 5.56 -1.47 -7.75
C THR A 196 4.15 -1.14 -8.27
N ASP A 197 3.90 -1.43 -9.54
CA ASP A 197 2.58 -1.40 -10.17
C ASP A 197 1.80 -2.72 -10.00
N CYS A 198 2.35 -3.66 -9.22
CA CYS A 198 1.71 -4.93 -8.86
C CYS A 198 1.26 -5.79 -10.06
N GLN A 199 1.94 -5.68 -11.21
CA GLN A 199 1.60 -6.51 -12.36
C GLN A 199 1.69 -8.01 -12.04
N LYS A 200 0.61 -8.75 -12.36
CA LYS A 200 0.48 -10.18 -12.01
C LYS A 200 1.64 -11.04 -12.53
N SER A 201 2.10 -10.77 -13.75
CA SER A 201 3.23 -11.49 -14.38
C SER A 201 4.59 -11.17 -13.74
N ARG A 202 4.66 -10.17 -12.86
CA ARG A 202 5.91 -9.65 -12.32
C ARG A 202 6.23 -10.14 -10.91
N LEU A 203 5.21 -10.52 -10.16
CA LEU A 203 5.34 -10.91 -8.76
C LEU A 203 6.15 -12.20 -8.58
N PHE A 204 5.85 -13.24 -9.35
CA PHE A 204 6.48 -14.57 -9.27
C PHE A 204 6.38 -15.31 -10.62
N ASN A 205 7.32 -16.22 -10.91
CA ASN A 205 7.29 -17.00 -12.16
C ASN A 205 6.44 -18.27 -12.05
N SER A 206 6.31 -18.83 -10.84
CA SER A 206 5.55 -20.05 -10.57
C SER A 206 4.94 -20.01 -9.17
N GLU A 207 3.85 -20.75 -8.96
CA GLU A 207 3.23 -20.87 -7.64
C GLU A 207 4.15 -21.56 -6.61
N GLU A 208 5.10 -22.38 -7.07
CA GLU A 208 6.10 -23.02 -6.20
C GLU A 208 7.02 -22.00 -5.51
N GLU A 209 7.34 -20.88 -6.18
CA GLU A 209 8.14 -19.80 -5.61
C GLU A 209 7.46 -19.17 -4.36
N LEU A 210 6.12 -19.11 -4.35
CA LEU A 210 5.32 -18.56 -3.25
C LEU A 210 5.42 -19.41 -1.98
N SER A 211 5.48 -20.74 -2.13
CA SER A 211 5.51 -21.67 -0.99
C SER A 211 6.78 -21.56 -0.14
N ASN A 212 7.87 -21.07 -0.73
CA ASN A 212 9.15 -20.87 -0.07
C ASN A 212 9.31 -19.45 0.51
N PHE A 213 8.47 -18.51 0.10
CA PHE A 213 8.56 -17.11 0.48
C PHE A 213 8.51 -16.90 2.01
N GLY A 214 7.56 -17.55 2.68
CA GLY A 214 7.40 -17.45 4.13
C GLY A 214 8.56 -18.05 4.95
N LYS A 215 9.42 -18.88 4.34
CA LYS A 215 10.58 -19.49 5.01
C LYS A 215 11.83 -18.63 4.93
N ILE A 216 11.88 -17.69 3.98
CA ILE A 216 13.06 -16.88 3.70
C ILE A 216 13.22 -15.76 4.75
N PHE A 217 12.11 -15.28 5.31
CA PHE A 217 12.11 -14.17 6.26
C PHE A 217 11.86 -14.66 7.69
N SER A 218 12.58 -14.07 8.65
CA SER A 218 12.35 -14.30 10.08
C SER A 218 11.06 -13.60 10.55
N ASN A 219 10.44 -14.09 11.62
CA ASN A 219 9.16 -13.59 12.17
C ASN A 219 9.12 -12.10 12.51
N ASN A 220 10.27 -11.42 12.60
CA ASN A 220 10.40 -9.99 12.86
C ASN A 220 10.50 -9.13 11.57
N THR A 221 10.35 -9.73 10.40
CA THR A 221 10.37 -9.01 9.12
C THR A 221 8.97 -8.55 8.75
N ARG A 222 8.83 -7.27 8.41
CA ARG A 222 7.58 -6.68 7.91
C ARG A 222 7.74 -6.34 6.42
N LEU A 223 6.73 -6.68 5.63
CA LEU A 223 6.65 -6.33 4.21
C LEU A 223 5.53 -5.32 4.01
N PHE A 224 5.87 -4.16 3.47
CA PHE A 224 4.94 -3.13 3.05
C PHE A 224 4.96 -3.05 1.53
N MET A 225 3.84 -3.36 0.89
CA MET A 225 3.68 -3.23 -0.56
C MET A 225 2.89 -1.97 -0.86
N ILE A 226 3.45 -1.11 -1.71
CA ILE A 226 2.85 0.15 -2.16
C ILE A 226 2.52 -0.02 -3.63
N ASP A 227 1.23 -0.12 -3.92
CA ASP A 227 0.69 -0.24 -5.26
C ASP A 227 0.52 1.13 -5.92
N LEU A 228 1.17 1.31 -7.06
CA LEU A 228 1.18 2.53 -7.85
C LEU A 228 0.22 2.50 -9.05
N SER A 229 -0.49 1.38 -9.29
CA SER A 229 -1.35 1.16 -10.46
C SER A 229 -2.75 1.80 -10.39
N ASN A 230 -3.10 2.39 -9.24
CA ASN A 230 -4.47 2.84 -8.89
C ASN A 230 -5.09 3.97 -9.72
N ASP A 231 -4.45 4.43 -10.79
CA ASP A 231 -4.93 5.58 -11.57
C ASP A 231 -5.73 5.21 -12.84
N GLY A 232 -6.05 3.92 -13.07
CA GLY A 232 -6.98 3.48 -14.13
C GLY A 232 -6.53 3.88 -15.53
N PHE A 233 -5.69 3.06 -16.15
CA PHE A 233 -5.11 3.35 -17.47
C PHE A 233 -5.59 2.36 -18.52
N ALA A 234 -5.83 2.87 -19.73
CA ALA A 234 -6.06 2.03 -20.89
C ALA A 234 -4.78 1.27 -21.24
N ASN A 235 -4.91 -0.04 -21.44
CA ASN A 235 -3.80 -0.90 -21.86
C ASN A 235 -4.12 -1.44 -23.24
N LEU A 236 -3.77 -0.67 -24.27
CA LEU A 236 -3.98 -1.05 -25.67
C LEU A 236 -2.75 -1.78 -26.20
N GLY A 237 -2.98 -2.85 -26.95
CA GLY A 237 -1.92 -3.57 -27.63
C GLY A 237 -2.35 -4.00 -29.03
N ILE A 238 -1.38 -4.04 -29.94
CA ILE A 238 -1.54 -4.63 -31.27
C ILE A 238 -1.20 -6.11 -31.15
N GLU A 239 -2.21 -6.98 -31.27
CA GLU A 239 -2.04 -8.44 -31.19
C GLU A 239 -1.53 -9.03 -32.50
N ASP A 240 -1.98 -8.49 -33.63
CA ASP A 240 -1.62 -9.01 -34.95
C ASP A 240 -1.64 -7.90 -36.01
N PHE A 241 -0.84 -8.09 -37.07
CA PHE A 241 -0.75 -7.19 -38.21
C PHE A 241 -0.47 -7.98 -39.48
N LEU A 242 -1.51 -8.18 -40.30
CA LEU A 242 -1.46 -9.04 -41.47
C LEU A 242 -1.91 -8.30 -42.74
N PRO A 243 -1.25 -8.55 -43.89
CA PRO A 243 -1.74 -8.10 -45.18
C PRO A 243 -2.98 -8.89 -45.59
N GLU A 244 -3.97 -8.22 -46.18
CA GLU A 244 -5.11 -8.87 -46.82
C GLU A 244 -4.77 -9.34 -48.25
N ASN A 245 -3.88 -8.60 -48.92
CA ASN A 245 -3.44 -8.90 -50.28
C ASN A 245 -2.38 -10.03 -50.26
N GLN A 246 -2.52 -10.99 -51.18
CA GLN A 246 -1.49 -12.02 -51.41
C GLN A 246 -0.42 -11.59 -52.41
N ILE A 247 -0.77 -10.66 -53.31
CA ILE A 247 0.10 -10.15 -54.36
C ILE A 247 0.21 -8.64 -54.19
N PHE A 248 1.45 -8.14 -54.17
CA PHE A 248 1.77 -6.73 -54.04
C PHE A 248 2.25 -6.20 -55.39
N GLU A 249 1.54 -5.20 -55.93
CA GLU A 249 1.87 -4.58 -57.20
C GLU A 249 2.11 -3.08 -57.02
N LEU A 250 3.04 -2.55 -57.81
CA LEU A 250 3.33 -1.12 -57.87
C LEU A 250 2.09 -0.31 -58.26
N GLY A 251 1.85 0.78 -57.53
CA GLY A 251 0.74 1.70 -57.77
C GLY A 251 -0.64 1.16 -57.41
N LYS A 252 -0.74 -0.09 -56.93
CA LYS A 252 -1.98 -0.65 -56.39
C LYS A 252 -2.06 -0.44 -54.88
N GLU A 253 -3.30 -0.42 -54.42
CA GLU A 253 -3.64 -0.34 -53.00
C GLU A 253 -3.42 -1.70 -52.32
N ILE A 254 -2.83 -1.62 -51.13
CA ILE A 254 -2.57 -2.74 -50.25
C ILE A 254 -3.31 -2.46 -48.95
N SER A 255 -4.13 -3.42 -48.54
CA SER A 255 -4.89 -3.38 -47.30
C SER A 255 -4.22 -4.28 -46.26
N PHE A 256 -4.18 -3.80 -45.03
CA PHE A 256 -3.71 -4.53 -43.85
C PHE A 256 -4.80 -4.52 -42.79
N THR A 257 -4.99 -5.67 -42.14
CA THR A 257 -5.79 -5.77 -40.92
C THR A 257 -4.84 -5.76 -39.72
N ALA A 258 -4.99 -4.75 -38.85
CA ALA A 258 -4.39 -4.74 -37.52
C ALA A 258 -5.43 -5.15 -36.47
N THR A 259 -5.12 -6.17 -35.68
CA THR A 259 -5.96 -6.61 -34.55
C THR A 259 -5.50 -5.88 -33.29
N ILE A 260 -6.36 -5.03 -32.75
CA ILE A 260 -6.07 -4.21 -31.57
C ILE A 260 -6.93 -4.71 -30.42
N LYS A 261 -6.34 -4.81 -29.24
CA LYS A 261 -7.05 -5.21 -28.03
C LYS A 261 -6.83 -4.25 -26.90
N ASN A 262 -7.90 -3.98 -26.18
CA ASN A 262 -7.85 -3.34 -24.89
C ASN A 262 -7.77 -4.39 -23.77
N TYR A 263 -6.62 -4.50 -23.11
CA TYR A 263 -6.41 -5.38 -21.97
C TYR A 263 -6.93 -4.79 -20.65
N SER A 264 -7.34 -3.52 -20.64
CA SER A 264 -7.92 -2.87 -19.47
C SER A 264 -9.45 -2.99 -19.43
N SER A 265 -10.05 -2.73 -18.27
CA SER A 265 -11.49 -2.60 -18.11
C SER A 265 -12.02 -1.23 -18.51
N ASP A 266 -11.14 -0.25 -18.66
CA ASP A 266 -11.50 1.13 -18.93
C ASP A 266 -11.66 1.36 -20.43
N ASN A 267 -12.61 2.22 -20.81
CA ASN A 267 -12.80 2.60 -22.20
C ASN A 267 -11.68 3.53 -22.64
N SER A 268 -11.16 3.32 -23.85
CA SER A 268 -10.15 4.18 -24.45
C SER A 268 -10.68 4.79 -25.75
N SER A 269 -10.55 6.12 -25.86
CA SER A 269 -11.10 6.88 -26.98
C SER A 269 -10.05 7.80 -27.60
N ASN A 270 -10.14 7.99 -28.91
CA ASN A 270 -9.30 8.90 -29.69
C ASN A 270 -7.82 8.50 -29.77
N ASN A 271 -7.50 7.21 -29.66
CA ASN A 271 -6.15 6.73 -29.94
C ASN A 271 -5.92 6.72 -31.46
N VAL A 272 -4.67 6.89 -31.87
CA VAL A 272 -4.31 6.89 -33.29
C VAL A 272 -3.47 5.66 -33.58
N ILE A 273 -3.87 4.88 -34.58
CA ILE A 273 -3.03 3.83 -35.15
C ILE A 273 -2.44 4.32 -36.47
N SER A 274 -1.13 4.20 -36.61
CA SER A 274 -0.37 4.69 -37.77
C SER A 274 0.32 3.56 -38.50
N LEU A 275 0.16 3.52 -39.82
CA LEU A 275 0.85 2.62 -40.73
C LEU A 275 2.08 3.32 -41.31
N PHE A 276 3.22 2.67 -41.18
CA PHE A 276 4.49 3.12 -41.73
C PHE A 276 4.97 2.20 -42.84
N VAL A 277 5.48 2.81 -43.90
CA VAL A 277 6.14 2.14 -45.02
C VAL A 277 7.57 2.68 -45.11
N ASN A 278 8.56 1.81 -44.96
CA ASN A 278 9.99 2.18 -44.92
C ASN A 278 10.28 3.30 -43.88
N GLY A 279 9.57 3.28 -42.75
CA GLY A 279 9.71 4.26 -41.67
C GLY A 279 9.03 5.61 -41.91
N LYS A 280 8.36 5.82 -43.06
CA LYS A 280 7.53 7.00 -43.32
C LYS A 280 6.07 6.67 -43.02
N ARG A 281 5.37 7.58 -42.36
CA ARG A 281 3.93 7.43 -42.06
C ARG A 281 3.13 7.60 -43.34
N ASN A 282 2.37 6.59 -43.72
CA ASN A 282 1.58 6.58 -44.96
C ASN A 282 0.08 6.65 -44.72
N ALA A 283 -0.40 6.08 -43.63
CA ALA A 283 -1.81 6.14 -43.24
C ALA A 283 -1.94 6.21 -41.72
N GLN A 284 -3.06 6.75 -41.26
CA GLN A 284 -3.41 6.78 -39.84
C GLN A 284 -4.93 6.68 -39.69
N LYS A 285 -5.38 6.13 -38.56
CA LYS A 285 -6.81 5.98 -38.27
C LYS A 285 -7.08 6.17 -36.79
N ASN A 286 -8.16 6.87 -36.48
CA ASN A 286 -8.61 7.04 -35.10
C ASN A 286 -9.38 5.80 -34.66
N ILE A 287 -9.10 5.34 -33.45
CA ILE A 287 -9.70 4.16 -32.87
C ILE A 287 -10.21 4.47 -31.46
N SER A 288 -11.38 3.92 -31.17
CA SER A 288 -11.93 3.85 -29.83
C SER A 288 -12.31 2.39 -29.57
N LEU A 289 -11.94 1.91 -28.39
CA LEU A 289 -12.18 0.56 -27.90
C LEU A 289 -12.77 0.64 -26.49
N ASN A 290 -13.84 -0.10 -26.25
CA ASN A 290 -14.36 -0.30 -24.91
C ASN A 290 -13.41 -1.19 -24.09
N GLY A 291 -13.62 -1.24 -22.78
CA GLY A 291 -12.89 -2.15 -21.90
C GLY A 291 -12.99 -3.60 -22.37
N SER A 292 -11.86 -4.30 -22.40
CA SER A 292 -11.75 -5.72 -22.83
C SER A 292 -12.19 -6.00 -24.28
N GLU A 293 -12.39 -4.98 -25.12
CA GLU A 293 -12.77 -5.14 -26.52
C GLU A 293 -11.55 -5.51 -27.38
N THR A 294 -11.76 -6.41 -28.34
CA THR A 294 -10.85 -6.66 -29.46
C THR A 294 -11.49 -6.13 -30.73
N LYS A 295 -10.73 -5.37 -31.52
CA LYS A 295 -11.22 -4.71 -32.73
C LYS A 295 -10.23 -4.83 -33.87
N ASN A 296 -10.73 -5.19 -35.05
CA ASN A 296 -9.95 -5.21 -36.27
C ASN A 296 -10.02 -3.85 -36.95
N VAL A 297 -8.86 -3.34 -37.36
CA VAL A 297 -8.72 -2.02 -38.00
C VAL A 297 -8.02 -2.18 -39.34
N ASN A 298 -8.75 -1.85 -40.39
CA ASN A 298 -8.22 -1.87 -41.75
C ASN A 298 -7.48 -0.57 -42.04
N LEU A 299 -6.25 -0.72 -42.53
CA LEU A 299 -5.31 0.33 -42.93
C LEU A 299 -4.88 0.09 -44.37
N GLU A 300 -4.90 1.13 -45.19
CA GLU A 300 -4.65 1.05 -46.62
C GLU A 300 -3.46 1.94 -47.01
N THR A 301 -2.63 1.47 -47.94
CA THR A 301 -1.52 2.24 -48.51
C THR A 301 -1.28 1.83 -49.95
N THR A 302 -0.70 2.73 -50.74
CA THR A 302 -0.24 2.41 -52.11
C THR A 302 1.23 2.01 -52.10
N LEU A 303 1.59 0.94 -52.82
CA LEU A 303 3.00 0.56 -53.00
C LEU A 303 3.68 1.48 -54.03
N GLN A 304 4.69 2.22 -53.60
CA GLN A 304 5.43 3.14 -54.47
C GLN A 304 6.84 2.64 -54.82
N ASP A 305 7.41 1.79 -53.98
CA ASP A 305 8.78 1.31 -54.11
C ASP A 305 8.82 -0.17 -54.51
N THR A 306 9.87 -0.57 -55.21
CA THR A 306 10.17 -1.98 -55.51
C THR A 306 11.22 -2.54 -54.56
N GLY A 307 11.28 -3.87 -54.47
CA GLY A 307 12.25 -4.57 -53.63
C GLY A 307 11.72 -4.90 -52.24
N LEU A 308 12.61 -4.92 -51.25
CA LEU A 308 12.23 -5.18 -49.86
C LEU A 308 11.60 -3.92 -49.26
N VAL A 309 10.30 -4.00 -48.98
CA VAL A 309 9.54 -2.93 -48.34
C VAL A 309 9.18 -3.36 -46.92
N LYS A 310 9.51 -2.53 -45.94
CA LYS A 310 9.16 -2.77 -44.54
C LYS A 310 7.84 -2.08 -44.21
N PHE A 311 6.87 -2.85 -43.74
CA PHE A 311 5.64 -2.34 -43.16
C PHE A 311 5.72 -2.44 -41.63
N SER A 312 5.29 -1.41 -40.92
CA SER A 312 5.14 -1.46 -39.47
C SER A 312 3.92 -0.65 -39.06
N VAL A 313 3.29 -1.07 -37.96
CA VAL A 313 2.15 -0.39 -37.38
C VAL A 313 2.48 0.01 -35.95
N GLU A 314 2.02 1.19 -35.56
CA GLU A 314 2.30 1.77 -34.25
C GLU A 314 0.99 2.35 -33.69
N LEU A 315 0.82 2.21 -32.38
CA LEU A 315 -0.27 2.83 -31.62
C LEU A 315 0.34 4.05 -30.93
N GLU A 316 -0.16 5.24 -31.25
CA GLU A 316 0.32 6.49 -30.68
C GLU A 316 -0.35 6.73 -29.31
N ASP A 317 0.47 6.97 -28.31
CA ASP A 317 0.10 7.38 -26.94
C ASP A 317 -0.16 8.89 -26.85
#